data_AF-X0TFT5-F1
#
_entry.id   AF-X0TFT5-F1
#
_cell.length_a   1.000
_cell.length_b   1.000
_cell.length_c   1.000
_cell.angle_alpha   90.00
_cell.angle_beta   90.00
_cell.angle_gamma   90.00
#
_symmetry.space_group_name_H-M   'P 1'
#
loop_
_entity.id
_entity.type
_entity.pdbx_description
1 polymer ?
#
loop_
_entity_poly.entity_id
_entity_poly.type
_entity_poly.pdbx_seq_one_letter_code
_entity_poly.pdbx_strand_id
1 'polypeptide(L)'
;MSLILLARGGMARAAIRVRFALFAAALVAFACGETRTVASTSTNGIRAQDEIVLVNVRPVGGCCDPAVLADGVRVESYQKLDESGCRHWQASNLQNVAAADPSVSTVIFVHGNRLTNWDAKCEGLAAYRRIVRQSNDAPIRFVIYSWPSAQISGPLKD
;
A
#
# COMPACT_ATOMS: atom_id res chain seq x y z
N MET A 1 -9.45 -6.44 11.48
CA MET A 1 -8.72 -5.27 10.97
C MET A 1 -7.25 -5.49 11.30
N SER A 2 -6.47 -6.03 10.36
CA SER A 2 -5.08 -6.43 10.57
C SER A 2 -4.16 -5.42 9.90
N LEU A 3 -3.40 -4.66 10.69
CA LEU A 3 -2.42 -3.68 10.23
C LEU A 3 -1.04 -4.36 10.15
N ILE A 4 -0.46 -4.43 8.95
CA ILE A 4 0.92 -4.91 8.76
C ILE A 4 1.78 -3.71 8.37
N LEU A 5 2.64 -3.27 9.29
CA LEU A 5 3.62 -2.20 9.08
C LEU A 5 4.98 -2.84 8.74
N LEU A 6 5.54 -2.53 7.57
CA LEU A 6 6.87 -2.99 7.16
C LEU A 6 7.82 -1.79 7.10
N ALA A 7 8.68 -1.66 8.13
CA ALA A 7 9.78 -0.70 8.16
C ALA A 7 11.10 -1.39 7.81
N ARG A 8 11.93 -0.78 6.93
CA ARG A 8 13.29 -1.23 6.65
C ARG A 8 14.27 -0.63 7.66
N GLY A 9 14.65 -1.41 8.67
CA GLY A 9 15.72 -1.10 9.61
C GLY A 9 16.09 -2.36 10.40
N GLY A 10 17.33 -2.82 10.26
CA GLY A 10 17.78 -4.08 10.83
C GLY A 10 17.95 -4.01 12.35
N MET A 11 17.17 -4.81 13.08
CA MET A 11 17.57 -5.66 14.21
C MET A 11 16.32 -6.26 14.84
N ALA A 12 16.47 -7.50 15.35
CA ALA A 12 15.50 -8.31 16.09
C ALA A 12 14.30 -8.88 15.31
N ARG A 13 14.40 -10.18 14.98
CA ARG A 13 13.27 -11.05 14.68
C ARG A 13 12.43 -11.24 15.95
N ALA A 14 11.24 -10.67 16.00
CA ALA A 14 10.22 -11.05 16.97
C ALA A 14 8.97 -11.50 16.20
N ALA A 15 8.90 -12.80 15.91
CA ALA A 15 7.67 -13.43 15.43
C ALA A 15 6.76 -13.66 16.63
N ILE A 16 5.87 -12.71 16.90
CA ILE A 16 4.82 -12.87 17.91
C ILE A 16 3.75 -13.81 17.32
N ARG A 17 3.78 -15.08 17.73
CA ARG A 17 2.71 -16.05 17.51
C ARG A 17 1.66 -15.87 18.60
N VAL A 18 0.54 -15.23 18.31
CA VAL A 18 -0.64 -15.31 19.20
C VAL A 18 -1.52 -16.45 18.71
N ARG A 19 -1.49 -17.56 19.46
CA ARG A 19 -2.49 -18.63 19.40
C ARG A 19 -3.67 -18.21 20.27
N PHE A 20 -4.87 -18.14 19.72
CA PHE A 20 -6.08 -18.35 20.50
C PHE A 20 -6.97 -19.33 19.76
N ALA A 21 -7.32 -20.40 20.47
CA ALA A 21 -7.95 -21.58 19.96
C ALA A 21 -9.46 -21.58 20.22
N LEU A 22 -10.17 -22.30 19.35
CA LEU A 22 -11.34 -23.16 19.60
C LEU A 22 -12.64 -22.52 20.11
N PHE A 23 -13.68 -22.59 19.27
CA PHE A 23 -15.08 -23.03 19.52
C PHE A 23 -15.86 -22.74 18.22
N ALA A 24 -16.78 -23.51 17.65
CA ALA A 24 -17.18 -24.91 17.64
C ALA A 24 -18.04 -25.08 16.36
N ALA A 25 -18.27 -26.33 15.95
CA ALA A 25 -18.85 -26.75 14.67
C ALA A 25 -20.33 -26.34 14.43
N ALA A 26 -20.71 -26.17 13.15
CA ALA A 26 -21.79 -26.95 12.50
C ALA A 26 -22.03 -26.52 11.03
N LEU A 27 -21.74 -27.44 10.12
CA LEU A 27 -22.54 -27.89 8.97
C LEU A 27 -23.40 -26.89 8.18
N VAL A 28 -22.98 -26.55 6.94
CA VAL A 28 -23.87 -26.57 5.76
C VAL A 28 -23.08 -27.13 4.58
N ALA A 29 -23.62 -28.20 4.00
CA ALA A 29 -23.15 -28.85 2.79
C ALA A 29 -23.58 -28.07 1.53
N PHE A 30 -22.89 -28.37 0.42
CA PHE A 30 -23.31 -28.12 -0.96
C PHE A 30 -23.11 -26.71 -1.53
N ALA A 31 -21.93 -26.49 -2.12
CA ALA A 31 -21.84 -26.30 -3.57
C ALA A 31 -20.40 -26.56 -4.00
N CYS A 32 -20.21 -27.49 -4.93
CA CYS A 32 -18.99 -27.61 -5.71
C CYS A 32 -18.90 -26.36 -6.61
N GLY A 33 -18.52 -25.24 -6.00
CA GLY A 33 -18.16 -24.02 -6.71
C GLY A 33 -16.73 -24.22 -7.17
N GLU A 34 -16.60 -24.61 -8.43
CA GLU A 34 -15.36 -24.55 -9.20
C GLU A 34 -14.69 -23.20 -8.89
N THR A 35 -13.64 -23.23 -8.05
CA THR A 35 -12.78 -22.07 -7.87
C THR A 35 -12.04 -21.89 -9.18
N ARG A 36 -12.70 -21.20 -10.11
CA ARG A 36 -12.02 -20.58 -11.25
C ARG A 36 -10.93 -19.75 -10.63
N THR A 37 -9.73 -20.31 -10.68
CA THR A 37 -8.50 -19.57 -10.45
C THR A 37 -8.43 -18.65 -11.65
N VAL A 38 -9.10 -17.50 -11.56
CA VAL A 38 -8.94 -16.42 -12.53
C VAL A 38 -7.49 -16.04 -12.36
N ALA A 39 -6.64 -16.55 -13.25
CA ALA A 39 -5.24 -16.18 -13.30
C ALA A 39 -5.21 -14.65 -13.27
N SER A 40 -4.68 -14.10 -12.18
CA SER A 40 -4.65 -12.66 -12.01
C SER A 40 -3.75 -12.09 -13.10
N THR A 41 -4.35 -11.54 -14.15
CA THR A 41 -3.59 -10.97 -15.27
C THR A 41 -2.68 -9.89 -14.69
N SER A 42 -1.38 -10.16 -14.68
CA SER A 42 -0.39 -9.24 -14.14
C SER A 42 0.41 -8.63 -15.29
N THR A 43 0.22 -7.35 -15.53
CA THR A 43 1.03 -6.61 -16.50
C THR A 43 2.16 -5.94 -15.73
N ASN A 44 3.41 -6.19 -16.11
CA ASN A 44 4.61 -5.69 -15.41
C ASN A 44 4.66 -6.04 -13.91
N GLY A 45 4.10 -7.21 -13.55
CA GLY A 45 4.03 -7.69 -12.16
C GLY A 45 3.01 -6.95 -11.29
N ILE A 46 2.06 -6.22 -11.89
CA ILE A 46 0.95 -5.57 -11.21
C ILE A 46 -0.34 -6.30 -11.50
N ARG A 47 -0.97 -6.86 -10.45
CA ARG A 47 -2.24 -7.59 -10.56
C ARG A 47 -3.39 -6.64 -10.90
N ALA A 48 -4.30 -7.09 -11.76
CA ALA A 48 -5.43 -6.28 -12.18
C ALA A 48 -6.45 -6.00 -11.07
N GLN A 49 -6.58 -6.89 -10.08
CA GLN A 49 -7.51 -6.73 -8.96
C GLN A 49 -7.01 -5.80 -7.85
N ASP A 50 -5.70 -5.56 -7.78
CA ASP A 50 -5.11 -4.77 -6.70
C ASP A 50 -5.24 -3.27 -6.96
N GLU A 51 -5.30 -2.53 -5.87
CA GLU A 51 -5.27 -1.07 -5.87
C GLU A 51 -3.91 -0.60 -5.37
N ILE A 52 -3.26 0.33 -6.08
CA ILE A 52 -2.02 0.95 -5.64
C ILE A 52 -2.23 2.46 -5.56
N VAL A 53 -2.00 3.01 -4.38
CA VAL A 53 -2.20 4.42 -4.07
C VAL A 53 -0.92 5.00 -3.49
N LEU A 54 -0.60 6.23 -3.84
CA LEU A 54 0.41 7.04 -3.18
C LEU A 54 -0.29 8.11 -2.34
N VAL A 55 0.09 8.21 -1.08
CA VAL A 55 -0.25 9.31 -0.18
C VAL A 55 1.01 10.12 0.07
N ASN A 56 1.08 11.32 -0.48
CA ASN A 56 2.22 12.23 -0.39
C ASN A 56 1.92 13.37 0.57
N VAL A 57 2.59 13.32 1.73
CA VAL A 57 2.47 14.32 2.80
C VAL A 57 3.61 15.34 2.79
N ARG A 58 4.56 15.22 1.85
CA ARG A 58 5.73 16.12 1.76
C ARG A 58 5.36 17.61 1.71
N PRO A 59 4.29 18.05 1.00
CA PRO A 59 3.92 19.46 0.97
C PRO A 59 3.49 20.02 2.33
N VAL A 60 3.03 19.17 3.25
CA VAL A 60 2.58 19.57 4.59
C VAL A 60 3.76 19.74 5.56
N GLY A 61 4.90 19.10 5.27
CA GLY A 61 6.08 19.15 6.13
C GLY A 61 5.82 18.59 7.53
N GLY A 62 6.30 19.28 8.55
CA GLY A 62 6.07 18.94 9.97
C GLY A 62 4.85 19.65 10.60
N CYS A 63 3.95 20.21 9.78
CA CYS A 63 2.78 20.91 10.28
C CYS A 63 1.73 19.93 10.82
N CYS A 64 1.14 20.26 11.97
CA CYS A 64 0.07 19.49 12.60
C CYS A 64 -1.30 20.19 12.51
N ASP A 65 -1.41 21.28 11.75
CA ASP A 65 -2.68 22.00 11.55
C ASP A 65 -3.63 21.14 10.70
N PRO A 66 -4.83 20.79 11.20
CA PRO A 66 -5.81 20.01 10.46
C PRO A 66 -6.21 20.63 9.12
N ALA A 67 -6.27 21.96 9.01
CA ALA A 67 -6.63 22.63 7.76
C ALA A 67 -5.54 22.46 6.70
N VAL A 68 -4.27 22.59 7.11
CA VAL A 68 -3.11 22.40 6.23
C VAL A 68 -2.97 20.92 5.82
N LEU A 69 -3.25 20.00 6.73
CA LEU A 69 -3.27 18.56 6.42
C LEU A 69 -4.39 18.21 5.44
N ALA A 70 -5.57 18.80 5.58
CA ALA A 70 -6.71 18.51 4.71
C ALA A 70 -6.47 18.93 3.25
N ASP A 71 -5.76 20.04 3.02
CA ASP A 71 -5.52 20.59 1.68
C ASP A 71 -4.14 20.20 1.11
N GLY A 72 -3.13 20.05 1.96
CA GLY A 72 -1.74 19.84 1.53
C GLY A 72 -1.38 18.39 1.21
N VAL A 73 -2.19 17.41 1.61
CA VAL A 73 -1.95 16.00 1.29
C VAL A 73 -2.34 15.71 -0.15
N ARG A 74 -1.37 15.21 -0.93
CA ARG A 74 -1.59 14.84 -2.34
C ARG A 74 -1.76 13.34 -2.46
N VAL A 75 -2.78 12.91 -3.19
CA VAL A 75 -3.05 11.49 -3.42
C VAL A 75 -2.97 11.20 -4.91
N GLU A 76 -2.31 10.10 -5.27
CA GLU A 76 -2.24 9.61 -6.64
C GLU A 76 -2.59 8.12 -6.68
N SER A 77 -3.41 7.70 -7.64
CA SER A 77 -3.71 6.29 -7.90
C SER A 77 -2.91 5.80 -9.11
N TYR A 78 -2.37 4.59 -9.05
CA TYR A 78 -1.67 3.99 -10.18
C TYR A 78 -2.69 3.26 -11.06
N GLN A 79 -3.10 3.93 -12.14
CA GLN A 79 -4.26 3.51 -12.93
C GLN A 79 -4.08 2.13 -13.56
N LYS A 80 -5.22 1.47 -13.81
CA LYS A 80 -5.28 0.28 -14.66
C LYS A 80 -5.11 0.77 -16.11
N LEU A 81 -4.42 -0.05 -16.90
CA LEU A 81 -3.93 0.22 -18.26
C LEU A 81 -4.78 1.24 -19.04
N ASP A 82 -4.15 2.30 -19.54
CA ASP A 82 -4.77 3.20 -20.50
C ASP A 82 -4.99 2.51 -21.87
N GLU A 83 -5.59 3.22 -22.82
CA GLU A 83 -5.81 2.72 -24.19
C GLU A 83 -4.52 2.27 -24.88
N SER A 84 -3.35 2.78 -24.43
CA SER A 84 -2.03 2.40 -24.94
C SER A 84 -1.42 1.19 -24.21
N GLY A 85 -2.11 0.61 -23.24
CA GLY A 85 -1.60 -0.49 -22.44
C GLY A 85 -0.52 -0.08 -21.44
N CYS A 86 -0.42 1.21 -21.11
CA CYS A 86 0.51 1.74 -20.12
C CYS A 86 -0.21 2.07 -18.81
N ARG A 87 0.50 1.91 -17.69
CA ARG A 87 0.01 2.35 -16.37
C ARG A 87 0.70 3.65 -15.98
N HIS A 88 -0.07 4.63 -15.57
CA HIS A 88 0.42 5.93 -15.15
C HIS A 88 -0.17 6.34 -13.79
N TRP A 89 0.51 7.28 -13.14
CA TRP A 89 0.01 7.90 -11.92
C TRP A 89 -1.02 8.96 -12.28
N GLN A 90 -2.19 8.91 -11.66
CA GLN A 90 -3.24 9.91 -11.83
C GLN A 90 -3.58 10.53 -10.48
N ALA A 91 -3.83 11.84 -10.48
CA ALA A 91 -4.33 12.53 -9.29
C ALA A 91 -5.62 11.87 -8.80
N SER A 92 -5.70 11.70 -7.49
CA SER A 92 -6.86 11.16 -6.76
C SER A 92 -7.09 12.03 -5.52
N ASN A 93 -8.03 11.63 -4.67
CA ASN A 93 -8.38 12.37 -3.46
C ASN A 93 -8.28 11.50 -2.20
N LEU A 94 -8.16 12.15 -1.04
CA LEU A 94 -8.03 11.47 0.24
C LEU A 94 -9.32 10.74 0.65
N GLN A 95 -10.48 11.24 0.20
CA GLN A 95 -11.78 10.64 0.47
C GLN A 95 -11.88 9.23 -0.13
N ASN A 96 -11.30 8.98 -1.30
CA ASN A 96 -11.24 7.65 -1.91
C ASN A 96 -10.41 6.67 -1.07
N VAL A 97 -9.33 7.16 -0.44
CA VAL A 97 -8.50 6.36 0.47
C VAL A 97 -9.25 6.07 1.77
N ALA A 98 -10.02 7.03 2.28
CA ALA A 98 -10.81 6.88 3.51
C ALA A 98 -12.08 6.01 3.31
N ALA A 99 -12.71 6.07 2.14
CA ALA A 99 -13.88 5.27 1.75
C ALA A 99 -13.52 3.83 1.31
N ALA A 100 -12.32 3.39 1.67
CA ALA A 100 -11.76 2.08 1.44
C ALA A 100 -12.69 0.93 1.87
N ASP A 101 -12.94 -0.04 0.97
CA ASP A 101 -13.61 -1.30 1.32
C ASP A 101 -12.87 -2.02 2.47
N PRO A 102 -13.51 -2.23 3.64
CA PRO A 102 -12.89 -2.87 4.79
C PRO A 102 -12.64 -4.37 4.64
N SER A 103 -13.24 -5.01 3.63
CA SER A 103 -13.02 -6.43 3.33
C SER A 103 -11.69 -6.68 2.60
N VAL A 104 -11.12 -5.65 1.97
CA VAL A 104 -9.85 -5.71 1.25
C VAL A 104 -8.70 -5.38 2.19
N SER A 105 -7.69 -6.26 2.24
CA SER A 105 -6.52 -6.05 3.09
C SER A 105 -5.71 -4.84 2.61
N THR A 106 -5.45 -3.91 3.53
CA THR A 106 -4.64 -2.71 3.25
C THR A 106 -3.22 -2.89 3.78
N VAL A 107 -2.23 -2.74 2.90
CA VAL A 107 -0.80 -2.79 3.22
C VAL A 107 -0.24 -1.39 3.04
N ILE A 108 0.40 -0.85 4.08
CA ILE A 108 1.02 0.47 4.03
C ILE A 108 2.54 0.30 3.97
N PHE A 109 3.14 0.74 2.87
CA PHE A 109 4.57 0.80 2.68
C PHE A 109 5.07 2.20 3.01
N VAL A 110 6.00 2.28 3.97
CA VAL A 110 6.69 3.50 4.36
C VAL A 110 8.14 3.40 3.89
N HIS A 111 8.57 4.33 3.05
CA HIS A 111 9.93 4.32 2.51
C HIS A 111 10.97 4.83 3.52
N GLY A 112 12.25 4.59 3.23
CA GLY A 112 13.38 5.02 4.08
C GLY A 112 13.74 6.50 3.94
N ASN A 113 14.89 6.88 4.50
CA ASN A 113 15.43 8.24 4.43
C ASN A 113 16.06 8.57 3.07
N ARG A 114 16.18 9.87 2.77
CA ARG A 114 16.85 10.45 1.58
C ARG A 114 16.19 10.09 0.25
N LEU A 115 14.87 9.98 0.23
CA LEU A 115 14.12 9.65 -0.97
C LEU A 115 13.28 10.83 -1.43
N THR A 116 13.20 11.06 -2.73
CA THR A 116 12.25 11.99 -3.35
C THR A 116 10.86 11.37 -3.46
N ASN A 117 9.87 12.15 -3.91
CA ASN A 117 8.54 11.61 -4.20
C ASN A 117 8.56 10.55 -5.32
N TRP A 118 9.45 10.73 -6.31
CA TRP A 118 9.58 9.76 -7.39
C TRP A 118 10.23 8.46 -6.90
N ASP A 119 11.28 8.55 -6.08
CA ASP A 119 11.91 7.37 -5.51
C ASP A 119 10.94 6.58 -4.64
N ALA A 120 10.08 7.26 -3.88
CA ALA A 120 9.01 6.62 -3.10
C ALA A 120 8.07 5.77 -3.99
N LYS A 121 7.66 6.31 -5.16
CA LYS A 121 6.86 5.56 -6.15
C LYS A 121 7.62 4.33 -6.65
N CYS A 122 8.88 4.49 -7.04
CA CYS A 122 9.71 3.40 -7.57
C CYS A 122 9.95 2.30 -6.53
N GLU A 123 10.36 2.66 -5.31
CA GLU A 123 10.59 1.71 -4.23
C GLU A 123 9.30 1.01 -3.80
N GLY A 124 8.20 1.75 -3.68
CA GLY A 124 6.89 1.19 -3.31
C GLY A 124 6.39 0.19 -4.35
N LEU A 125 6.48 0.50 -5.65
CA LEU A 125 6.14 -0.47 -6.71
C LEU A 125 7.06 -1.71 -6.67
N ALA A 126 8.35 -1.52 -6.40
CA ALA A 126 9.28 -2.64 -6.26
C ALA A 126 8.98 -3.51 -5.01
N ALA A 127 8.51 -2.91 -3.91
CA ALA A 127 8.08 -3.60 -2.71
C ALA A 127 6.78 -4.38 -2.94
N TYR A 128 5.78 -3.73 -3.53
CA TYR A 128 4.52 -4.36 -3.93
C TYR A 128 4.78 -5.61 -4.77
N ARG A 129 5.59 -5.51 -5.84
CA ARG A 129 5.94 -6.65 -6.71
C ARG A 129 6.56 -7.82 -5.96
N ARG A 130 7.32 -7.57 -4.88
CA ARG A 130 7.90 -8.63 -4.04
C ARG A 130 6.84 -9.31 -3.18
N ILE A 131 5.92 -8.53 -2.63
CA ILE A 131 4.83 -9.02 -1.76
C ILE A 131 3.87 -9.89 -2.56
N VAL A 132 3.40 -9.41 -3.70
CA VAL A 132 2.39 -10.16 -4.48
C VAL A 132 2.93 -11.47 -5.04
N ARG A 133 4.24 -11.54 -5.37
CA ARG A 133 4.89 -12.80 -5.75
C ARG A 133 4.82 -13.89 -4.67
N GLN A 134 4.56 -13.53 -3.43
CA GLN A 134 4.50 -14.44 -2.29
C GLN A 134 3.10 -14.54 -1.67
N SER A 135 2.11 -13.80 -2.18
CA SER A 135 0.75 -13.78 -1.60
C SER A 135 -0.23 -14.65 -2.38
N ASN A 136 -1.28 -15.09 -1.69
CA ASN A 136 -2.31 -16.06 -2.12
C ASN A 136 -3.37 -15.47 -3.08
N ASP A 137 -2.98 -14.60 -4.02
CA ASP A 137 -3.83 -13.92 -5.01
C ASP A 137 -5.02 -13.09 -4.47
N ALA A 138 -5.23 -13.07 -3.15
CA ALA A 138 -6.23 -12.22 -2.50
C ALA A 138 -5.99 -10.74 -2.86
N PRO A 139 -7.04 -9.97 -3.21
CA PRO A 139 -6.91 -8.56 -3.53
C PRO A 139 -6.30 -7.78 -2.36
N ILE A 140 -5.38 -6.89 -2.68
CA ILE A 140 -4.81 -5.96 -1.71
C ILE A 140 -4.95 -4.51 -2.17
N ARG A 141 -5.12 -3.63 -1.19
CA ARG A 141 -4.89 -2.20 -1.34
C ARG A 141 -3.48 -1.91 -0.84
N PHE A 142 -2.60 -1.44 -1.72
CA PHE A 142 -1.23 -1.12 -1.39
C PHE A 142 -1.04 0.40 -1.37
N VAL A 143 -0.80 0.95 -0.18
CA VAL A 143 -0.61 2.39 0.04
C VAL A 143 0.88 2.67 0.21
N ILE A 144 1.44 3.47 -0.69
CA ILE A 144 2.79 4.02 -0.58
C ILE A 144 2.66 5.34 0.18
N TYR A 145 3.28 5.41 1.36
CA TYR A 145 3.33 6.64 2.15
C TYR A 145 4.63 7.39 1.88
N SER A 146 4.50 8.58 1.28
CA SER A 146 5.60 9.43 0.85
C SER A 146 5.77 10.60 1.83
N TRP A 147 6.80 10.51 2.67
CA TRP A 147 7.09 11.46 3.76
C TRP A 147 8.31 12.34 3.46
N PRO A 148 8.42 13.55 4.03
CA PRO A 148 9.47 14.53 3.72
C PRO A 148 10.83 14.09 4.27
N SER A 149 11.46 13.16 3.56
CA SER A 149 12.76 12.57 3.93
C SER A 149 13.89 12.92 2.96
N ALA A 150 13.60 13.75 1.95
CA ALA A 150 14.62 14.16 0.98
C ALA A 150 15.79 14.83 1.74
N GLN A 151 17.01 14.59 1.27
CA GLN A 151 18.18 15.19 1.91
C GLN A 151 18.10 16.71 1.82
N ILE A 152 18.14 17.37 2.98
CA ILE A 152 18.24 18.82 3.06
C ILE A 152 19.72 19.18 2.93
N SER A 153 20.05 20.01 1.95
CA SER A 153 21.41 20.51 1.73
C SER A 153 21.70 21.64 2.71
N GLY A 154 22.82 21.54 3.43
CA GLY A 154 23.30 22.60 4.32
C GLY A 154 23.93 22.06 5.60
N PRO A 155 24.66 22.90 6.35
CA PRO A 155 25.13 22.53 7.69
C PRO A 155 23.93 22.23 8.58
N LEU A 156 24.01 21.12 9.33
CA LEU A 156 23.11 20.88 10.46
C LEU A 156 23.29 22.05 11.43
N LYS A 157 22.19 22.75 11.70
CA LYS A 157 22.11 23.69 12.82
C LYS A 157 21.48 22.91 13.96
N ASP A 158 22.32 22.48 14.90
CA ASP A 158 21.91 21.88 16.17
C ASP A 158 21.67 22.96 17.24
#